data_AF-A0A6C0HG99-F1
#
_entry.id   AF-A0A6C0HG99-F1
#
_cell.length_a   1.000
_cell.length_b   1.000
_cell.length_c   1.000
_cell.angle_alpha   90.00
_cell.angle_beta   90.00
_cell.angle_gamma   90.00
#
_symmetry.space_group_name_H-M   'P 1'
#
loop_
_entity.id
_entity.type
_entity.pdbx_description
1 polymer ?
#
loop_
_entity_poly.entity_id
_entity_poly.type
_entity_poly.pdbx_seq_one_letter_code
_entity_poly.pdbx_strand_id
1 'polypeptide(L)'
;MNLMADKVDEAAAATVNNSIEHTSILEYLTNPAYYSIINKNNKSNTTITNNKEDVRFYRKRIIALTKDMLKGIIPSTGLKEIHDDYVKSLITYFKIVDKTDIIQDQYDKEEETLTDIGDIDIQKSDIQKYDNIDLQGFGLGGRAPSLNNYVVKTSTHQETRIIPVKLEVDLNSASLKTKGIKPKKLKKTDI
;
A
#
# COMPACT_ATOMS: atom_id res chain seq x y z
N MET A 1 9.54 25.61 37.99
CA MET A 1 9.36 26.19 36.64
C MET A 1 10.22 25.39 35.68
N ASN A 2 9.63 25.00 34.55
CA ASN A 2 10.21 24.43 33.33
C ASN A 2 11.03 23.13 33.43
N LEU A 3 10.31 22.00 33.37
CA LEU A 3 10.84 20.72 32.86
C LEU A 3 10.00 20.16 31.68
N MET A 4 9.05 20.94 31.16
CA MET A 4 8.09 20.51 30.13
C MET A 4 8.33 21.09 28.73
N ALA A 5 9.31 21.99 28.57
CA ALA A 5 9.57 22.64 27.28
C ALA A 5 10.53 21.84 26.37
N ASP A 6 11.51 21.13 26.93
CA ASP A 6 12.57 20.51 26.10
C ASP A 6 12.15 19.22 25.38
N LYS A 7 11.05 18.56 25.79
CA LYS A 7 10.59 17.31 25.14
C LYS A 7 9.78 17.53 23.86
N VAL A 8 9.29 18.75 23.60
CA VAL A 8 8.43 19.03 22.44
C VAL A 8 9.26 19.36 21.20
N ASP A 9 10.44 19.94 21.37
CA ASP A 9 11.33 20.32 20.26
C ASP A 9 12.12 19.14 19.68
N GLU A 10 12.44 18.12 20.48
CA GLU A 10 13.20 16.94 20.03
C GLU A 10 12.38 16.01 19.12
N ALA A 11 11.07 15.89 19.34
CA ALA A 11 10.18 15.07 18.52
C ALA A 11 9.93 15.65 17.11
N ALA A 12 9.95 16.99 16.99
CA ALA A 12 9.84 17.66 15.70
C ALA A 12 11.12 17.53 14.86
N ALA A 13 12.29 17.56 15.51
CA ALA A 13 13.59 17.39 14.83
C ALA A 13 13.83 15.94 14.36
N ALA A 14 13.40 14.94 15.13
CA ALA A 14 13.57 13.52 14.78
C ALA A 14 12.79 13.09 13.52
N THR A 15 11.64 13.72 13.26
CA THR A 15 10.79 13.37 12.11
C THR A 15 11.36 13.92 10.78
N VAL A 16 12.06 15.06 10.82
CA VAL A 16 12.71 15.65 9.64
C VAL A 16 13.96 14.87 9.21
N ASN A 17 14.72 14.35 10.17
CA ASN A 17 15.96 13.62 9.90
C ASN A 17 15.72 12.28 9.18
N ASN A 18 14.66 11.54 9.56
CA ASN A 18 14.34 10.27 8.88
C ASN A 18 13.95 10.46 7.40
N SER A 19 13.32 11.58 7.03
CA SER A 19 12.88 11.79 5.64
C SER A 19 14.03 12.02 4.66
N ILE A 20 15.10 12.70 5.10
CA ILE A 20 16.23 13.08 4.23
C ILE A 20 17.20 11.90 4.05
N GLU A 21 17.41 11.12 5.11
CA GLU A 21 18.24 9.91 5.07
C GLU A 21 17.62 8.85 4.16
N HIS A 22 16.32 8.58 4.29
CA HIS A 22 15.63 7.60 3.46
C HIS A 22 15.68 7.95 1.97
N THR A 23 15.50 9.21 1.58
CA THR A 23 15.60 9.62 0.16
C THR A 23 16.99 9.43 -0.42
N SER A 24 18.03 9.72 0.38
CA SER A 24 19.44 9.61 -0.04
C SER A 24 19.87 8.14 -0.15
N ILE A 25 19.39 7.29 0.76
CA ILE A 25 19.63 5.84 0.73
C ILE A 25 18.93 5.21 -0.48
N LEU A 26 17.67 5.58 -0.75
CA LEU A 26 16.94 5.11 -1.93
C LEU A 26 17.66 5.49 -3.22
N GLU A 27 18.18 6.72 -3.31
CA GLU A 27 18.98 7.17 -4.45
C GLU A 27 20.23 6.31 -4.65
N TYR A 28 20.94 5.99 -3.56
CA TYR A 28 22.13 5.13 -3.59
C TYR A 28 21.82 3.66 -3.94
N LEU A 29 20.68 3.14 -3.48
CA LEU A 29 20.22 1.77 -3.76
C LEU A 29 19.58 1.64 -5.16
N THR A 30 19.28 2.74 -5.84
CA THR A 30 18.75 2.67 -7.21
C THR A 30 19.82 2.24 -8.21
N ASN A 31 19.42 1.42 -9.18
CA ASN A 31 20.33 0.96 -10.22
C ASN A 31 20.76 2.17 -11.10
N PRO A 32 22.08 2.36 -11.36
CA PRO A 32 22.62 3.49 -12.13
C PRO A 32 21.98 3.68 -13.52
N ALA A 33 21.51 2.60 -14.15
CA ALA A 33 20.84 2.67 -15.44
C ALA A 33 19.56 3.53 -15.42
N TYR A 34 18.85 3.57 -14.28
CA TYR A 34 17.59 4.31 -14.12
C TYR A 34 17.78 5.75 -13.65
N TYR A 35 18.96 6.09 -13.16
CA TYR A 35 19.28 7.39 -12.56
C TYR A 35 19.05 8.56 -13.53
N SER A 36 19.45 8.40 -14.79
CA SER A 36 19.28 9.41 -15.84
C SER A 36 17.81 9.68 -16.19
N ILE A 37 16.97 8.66 -16.13
CA ILE A 37 15.53 8.72 -16.45
C ILE A 37 14.79 9.48 -15.34
N ILE A 38 15.08 9.14 -14.08
CA ILE A 38 14.48 9.78 -12.90
C ILE A 38 14.84 11.27 -12.87
N ASN A 39 16.13 11.60 -13.06
CA ASN A 39 16.59 12.98 -13.03
C ASN A 39 16.07 13.84 -14.19
N LYS A 40 15.82 13.24 -15.36
CA LYS A 40 15.20 13.93 -16.49
C LYS A 40 13.76 14.34 -16.19
N ASN A 41 13.01 13.47 -15.52
CA ASN A 41 11.62 13.75 -15.12
C ASN A 41 11.56 14.83 -14.04
N ASN A 42 12.47 14.81 -13.06
CA ASN A 42 12.50 15.80 -11.97
C ASN A 42 12.88 17.22 -12.41
N LYS A 43 13.68 17.37 -13.48
CA LYS A 43 14.04 18.68 -14.05
C LYS A 43 12.90 19.36 -14.82
N SER A 44 11.81 18.66 -15.11
CA SER A 44 10.63 19.24 -15.78
C SER A 44 9.73 20.07 -14.87
N ASN A 45 10.11 20.25 -13.59
CA ASN A 45 9.51 21.21 -12.68
C ASN A 45 9.84 22.63 -13.15
N THR A 46 9.10 23.01 -14.19
CA THR A 46 8.84 24.35 -14.67
C THR A 46 8.86 25.33 -13.51
N THR A 47 9.62 26.39 -13.71
CA THR A 47 9.52 27.67 -13.03
C THR A 47 8.05 28.12 -12.99
N ILE A 48 7.29 27.61 -12.02
CA ILE A 48 6.02 28.19 -11.60
C ILE A 48 6.43 29.49 -10.94
N THR A 49 6.53 30.56 -11.73
CA THR A 49 6.67 31.91 -11.22
C THR A 49 5.54 32.14 -10.22
N ASN A 50 5.93 32.57 -9.03
CA ASN A 50 5.14 32.62 -7.81
C ASN A 50 3.98 33.63 -7.88
N ASN A 51 3.01 33.48 -8.78
CA ASN A 51 1.81 34.32 -8.81
C ASN A 51 0.74 33.81 -7.83
N LYS A 52 1.15 33.47 -6.60
CA LYS A 52 0.23 33.01 -5.54
C LYS A 52 -0.85 34.06 -5.23
N GLU A 53 -0.51 35.35 -5.33
CA GLU A 53 -1.45 36.45 -5.13
C GLU A 53 -2.49 36.54 -6.24
N ASP A 54 -2.11 36.40 -7.51
CA ASP A 54 -3.06 36.39 -8.62
C ASP A 54 -3.98 35.16 -8.54
N VAL A 55 -3.41 34.00 -8.19
CA VAL A 55 -4.22 32.78 -7.98
C VAL A 55 -5.23 33.01 -6.86
N ARG A 56 -4.84 33.68 -5.77
CA ARG A 56 -5.73 34.01 -4.66
C ARG A 56 -6.82 35.00 -5.09
N PHE A 57 -6.47 36.00 -5.88
CA PHE A 57 -7.40 36.99 -6.42
C PHE A 57 -8.42 36.36 -7.38
N TYR A 58 -7.95 35.54 -8.32
CA TYR A 58 -8.80 34.89 -9.33
C TYR A 58 -9.44 33.58 -8.87
N ARG A 59 -9.17 33.10 -7.64
CA ARG A 59 -9.65 31.81 -7.12
C ARG A 59 -11.13 31.56 -7.40
N LYS A 60 -11.99 32.54 -7.12
CA LYS A 60 -13.45 32.41 -7.33
C LYS A 60 -13.81 32.29 -8.81
N ARG A 61 -13.16 33.07 -9.67
CA ARG A 61 -13.39 33.06 -11.12
C ARG A 61 -12.90 31.77 -11.76
N ILE A 62 -11.76 31.26 -11.32
CA ILE A 62 -11.21 29.97 -11.75
C ILE A 62 -12.19 28.84 -11.39
N ILE A 63 -12.68 28.81 -10.14
CA ILE A 63 -13.66 27.79 -9.69
C ILE A 63 -14.98 27.87 -10.48
N ALA A 64 -15.45 29.08 -10.79
CA ALA A 64 -16.67 29.25 -11.58
C ALA A 64 -16.46 28.72 -13.01
N LEU A 65 -15.35 29.09 -13.64
CA LEU A 65 -15.00 28.67 -14.99
C LEU A 65 -14.85 27.14 -15.10
N THR A 66 -14.13 26.51 -14.16
CA THR A 66 -13.98 25.05 -14.16
C THR A 66 -15.30 24.34 -13.91
N LYS A 67 -16.17 24.88 -13.05
CA LYS A 67 -17.53 24.35 -12.87
C LYS A 67 -18.36 24.44 -14.16
N ASP A 68 -18.24 25.53 -14.92
CA ASP A 68 -18.98 25.68 -16.17
C ASP A 68 -18.42 24.78 -17.28
N MET A 69 -17.09 24.56 -17.31
CA MET A 69 -16.46 23.58 -18.19
C MET A 69 -16.92 22.15 -17.89
N LEU A 70 -17.06 21.79 -16.62
CA LEU A 70 -17.60 20.48 -16.22
C LEU A 70 -19.07 20.28 -16.63
N LYS A 71 -19.82 21.36 -16.86
CA LYS A 71 -21.19 21.29 -17.42
C LYS A 71 -21.20 21.25 -18.96
N GLY A 72 -20.05 21.41 -19.62
CA GLY A 72 -19.91 21.44 -21.07
C GLY A 72 -19.97 22.83 -21.71
N ILE A 73 -19.97 23.91 -20.93
CA ILE A 73 -19.95 25.28 -21.45
C ILE A 73 -18.49 25.71 -21.62
N ILE A 74 -18.02 25.71 -22.86
CA ILE A 74 -16.60 25.91 -23.17
C ILE A 74 -16.43 27.20 -23.98
N PRO A 75 -15.64 28.16 -23.47
CA PRO A 75 -15.42 29.44 -24.16
C PRO A 75 -14.38 29.36 -25.30
N SER A 76 -13.46 28.40 -25.28
CA SER A 76 -12.37 28.27 -26.26
C SER A 76 -11.91 26.82 -26.42
N THR A 77 -11.55 26.43 -27.65
CA THR A 77 -11.09 25.07 -27.99
C THR A 77 -9.75 24.72 -27.37
N GLY A 78 -8.77 25.62 -27.37
CA GLY A 78 -7.47 25.35 -26.74
C GLY A 78 -7.56 25.16 -25.22
N LEU A 79 -8.50 25.89 -24.59
CA LEU A 79 -8.74 25.74 -23.16
C LEU A 79 -9.47 24.43 -22.82
N LYS A 80 -10.25 23.88 -23.77
CA LYS A 80 -10.89 22.57 -23.63
C LYS A 80 -9.85 21.47 -23.51
N GLU A 81 -8.88 21.44 -24.42
CA GLU A 81 -7.84 20.39 -24.44
C GLU A 81 -7.06 20.38 -23.12
N ILE A 82 -6.66 21.55 -22.63
CA ILE A 82 -5.97 21.71 -21.33
C ILE A 82 -6.86 21.23 -20.18
N HIS A 83 -8.15 21.55 -20.21
CA HIS A 83 -9.11 21.11 -19.20
C HIS A 83 -9.33 19.59 -19.24
N ASP A 84 -9.40 18.99 -20.43
CA ASP A 84 -9.57 17.55 -20.60
C ASP A 84 -8.35 16.78 -20.07
N ASP A 85 -7.13 17.28 -20.33
CA ASP A 85 -5.90 16.74 -19.76
C ASP A 85 -5.85 16.88 -18.23
N TYR A 86 -6.30 18.03 -17.71
CA TYR A 86 -6.44 18.25 -16.27
C TYR A 86 -7.41 17.25 -15.63
N VAL A 87 -8.60 17.07 -16.22
CA VAL A 87 -9.60 16.11 -15.72
C VAL A 87 -9.08 14.68 -15.81
N LYS A 88 -8.41 14.30 -16.90
CA LYS A 88 -7.80 12.97 -17.05
C LYS A 88 -6.75 12.70 -15.96
N SER A 89 -5.95 13.70 -15.64
CA SER A 89 -4.95 13.63 -14.56
C SER A 89 -5.62 13.46 -13.19
N LEU A 90 -6.68 14.22 -12.91
CA LEU A 90 -7.46 14.07 -11.68
C LEU A 90 -8.10 12.68 -11.55
N ILE A 91 -8.72 12.18 -12.62
CA ILE A 91 -9.33 10.83 -12.63
C ILE A 91 -8.27 9.77 -12.34
N THR A 92 -7.09 9.90 -12.94
CA THR A 92 -5.98 8.95 -12.72
C THR A 92 -5.52 8.98 -11.27
N TYR A 93 -5.37 10.18 -10.69
CA TYR A 93 -5.03 10.34 -9.27
C TYR A 93 -6.07 9.67 -8.36
N PHE A 94 -7.37 9.94 -8.57
CA PHE A 94 -8.44 9.32 -7.76
C PHE A 94 -8.45 7.80 -7.88
N LYS A 95 -8.25 7.25 -9.09
CA LYS A 95 -8.13 5.80 -9.28
C LYS A 95 -6.96 5.20 -8.50
N ILE A 96 -5.83 5.90 -8.40
CA ILE A 96 -4.68 5.42 -7.63
C ILE A 96 -5.01 5.42 -6.15
N VAL A 97 -5.52 6.55 -5.62
CA VAL A 97 -5.89 6.69 -4.21
C VAL A 97 -6.95 5.64 -3.81
N ASP A 98 -7.98 5.44 -4.61
CA ASP A 98 -9.02 4.46 -4.29
C ASP A 98 -8.50 3.02 -4.37
N LYS A 99 -7.60 2.70 -5.31
CA LYS A 99 -6.93 1.40 -5.36
C LYS A 99 -6.07 1.16 -4.12
N THR A 100 -5.26 2.15 -3.73
CA THR A 100 -4.38 2.00 -2.57
C THR A 100 -5.18 1.78 -1.31
N ASP A 101 -6.27 2.53 -1.12
CA ASP A 101 -7.11 2.42 0.07
C ASP A 101 -7.83 1.06 0.12
N ILE A 102 -8.35 0.56 -1.01
CA ILE A 102 -9.01 -0.76 -1.07
C ILE A 102 -8.02 -1.90 -0.80
N ILE A 103 -6.78 -1.77 -1.27
CA ILE A 103 -5.74 -2.77 -1.04
C ILE A 103 -5.33 -2.75 0.44
N GLN A 104 -5.16 -1.57 1.04
CA GLN A 104 -4.79 -1.43 2.46
C GLN A 104 -5.88 -1.97 3.39
N ASP A 105 -7.16 -1.66 3.13
CA ASP A 105 -8.29 -2.15 3.91
C ASP A 105 -8.44 -3.69 3.92
N GLN A 106 -7.90 -4.39 2.91
CA GLN A 106 -7.87 -5.85 2.91
C GLN A 106 -6.83 -6.41 3.87
N TYR A 107 -5.64 -5.79 3.93
CA TYR A 107 -4.59 -6.22 4.83
C TYR A 107 -4.97 -6.01 6.31
N ASP A 108 -5.64 -4.89 6.61
CA ASP A 108 -6.12 -4.61 7.98
C ASP A 108 -7.11 -5.69 8.48
N LYS A 109 -7.94 -6.24 7.57
CA LYS A 109 -8.91 -7.30 7.90
C LYS A 109 -8.28 -8.68 8.09
N GLU A 110 -7.19 -8.97 7.40
CA GLU A 110 -6.49 -10.25 7.53
C GLU A 110 -5.80 -10.39 8.90
N GLU A 111 -5.24 -9.30 9.47
CA GLU A 111 -4.61 -9.34 10.80
C GLU A 111 -5.59 -9.72 11.92
N GLU A 112 -6.84 -9.25 11.88
CA GLU A 112 -7.85 -9.60 12.90
C GLU A 112 -8.17 -11.11 12.89
N THR A 113 -8.17 -11.75 11.72
CA THR A 113 -8.52 -13.18 11.58
C THR A 113 -7.44 -14.15 12.06
N LEU A 114 -6.19 -13.71 12.22
CA LEU A 114 -5.08 -14.55 12.68
C LEU A 114 -5.06 -14.75 14.20
N THR A 115 -5.88 -14.02 14.95
CA THR A 115 -5.93 -14.11 16.42
C THR A 115 -6.82 -15.25 16.94
N ASP A 116 -7.54 -15.97 16.06
CA ASP A 116 -8.48 -17.05 16.44
C ASP A 116 -7.97 -18.46 16.11
N ILE A 117 -6.67 -18.64 15.86
CA ILE A 117 -6.07 -19.97 15.80
C ILE A 117 -5.88 -20.45 17.24
N GLY A 118 -6.94 -21.07 17.77
CA GLY A 118 -6.96 -21.69 19.09
C GLY A 118 -5.75 -22.58 19.35
N ASP A 119 -5.31 -22.59 20.61
CA ASP A 119 -4.24 -23.41 21.17
C ASP A 119 -4.07 -24.74 20.43
N ILE A 120 -2.97 -24.88 19.69
CA ILE A 120 -2.54 -26.17 19.17
C ILE A 120 -2.10 -26.99 20.39
N ASP A 121 -3.02 -27.80 20.89
CA ASP A 121 -2.76 -28.80 21.92
C ASP A 121 -1.78 -29.84 21.37
N ILE A 122 -0.49 -29.62 21.60
CA ILE A 122 0.57 -30.58 21.33
C ILE A 122 0.39 -31.72 22.34
N GLN A 123 -0.44 -32.69 21.96
CA GLN A 123 -0.65 -33.92 22.71
C GLN A 123 0.70 -34.59 23.00
N LYS A 124 1.05 -34.64 24.29
CA LYS A 124 2.30 -35.18 24.85
C LYS A 124 2.51 -36.69 24.56
N SER A 125 1.60 -37.33 23.83
CA SER A 125 1.56 -38.76 23.54
C SER A 125 2.61 -39.22 22.54
N ASP A 126 3.10 -38.36 21.64
CA ASP A 126 4.01 -38.79 20.57
C ASP A 126 5.46 -38.97 21.04
N ILE A 127 5.85 -38.31 22.15
CA ILE A 127 7.21 -38.42 22.70
C ILE A 127 7.44 -39.80 23.33
N GLN A 128 6.40 -40.45 23.88
CA GLN A 128 6.54 -41.74 24.57
C GLN A 128 6.66 -42.96 23.64
N LYS A 129 6.42 -42.80 22.34
CA LYS A 129 6.55 -43.91 21.36
C LYS A 129 8.00 -44.22 21.00
N TYR A 130 8.92 -43.27 21.18
CA TYR A 130 10.31 -43.45 20.75
C TYR A 130 11.17 -44.23 21.76
N ASP A 131 10.86 -44.16 23.06
CA ASP A 131 11.64 -44.86 24.10
C ASP A 131 11.50 -46.39 24.07
N ASN A 132 10.46 -46.92 23.40
CA ASN A 132 10.20 -48.37 23.36
C ASN A 132 10.72 -49.07 22.10
N ILE A 133 11.23 -48.33 21.11
CA ILE A 133 11.68 -48.90 19.83
C ILE A 133 13.10 -49.47 19.93
N ASP A 134 13.95 -48.91 20.80
CA ASP A 134 15.36 -49.28 20.90
C ASP A 134 15.62 -50.66 21.54
N LEU A 135 14.63 -51.24 22.26
CA LEU A 135 14.81 -52.51 22.96
C LEU A 135 14.32 -53.75 22.18
N GLN A 136 13.64 -53.56 21.04
CA GLN A 136 13.00 -54.65 20.28
C GLN A 136 13.70 -54.97 18.93
N GLY A 137 14.85 -54.35 18.65
CA GLY A 137 15.54 -54.41 17.35
C GLY A 137 16.50 -55.58 17.11
N PHE A 138 16.76 -56.46 18.08
CA PHE A 138 17.65 -57.63 17.91
C PHE A 138 16.88 -58.95 17.64
N GLY A 139 15.68 -58.84 17.06
CA GLY A 139 14.87 -59.97 16.61
C GLY A 139 15.18 -60.36 15.16
N LEU A 140 15.76 -61.55 15.02
CA LEU A 140 15.99 -62.33 13.79
C LEU A 140 14.93 -62.12 12.69
N GLY A 141 15.36 -61.64 11.50
CA GLY A 141 14.51 -61.60 10.30
C GLY A 141 14.85 -60.57 9.21
N GLY A 142 15.99 -59.88 9.30
CA GLY A 142 16.32 -58.78 8.38
C GLY A 142 16.66 -59.25 6.96
N ARG A 143 15.91 -58.76 5.97
CA ARG A 143 16.33 -58.75 4.56
C ARG A 143 17.76 -58.20 4.46
N ALA A 144 18.58 -58.81 3.58
CA ALA A 144 19.96 -58.38 3.36
C ALA A 144 20.04 -56.86 3.14
N PRO A 145 21.01 -56.17 3.76
CA PRO A 145 21.14 -54.72 3.66
C PRO A 145 21.42 -54.36 2.20
N SER A 146 20.40 -53.83 1.52
CA SER A 146 20.55 -53.24 0.19
C SER A 146 20.80 -51.75 0.34
N LEU A 147 21.47 -51.13 -0.63
CA LEU A 147 21.77 -49.69 -0.61
C LEU A 147 20.50 -48.83 -0.36
N ASN A 148 19.35 -49.32 -0.82
CA ASN A 148 18.05 -48.68 -0.61
C ASN A 148 17.59 -48.59 0.86
N ASN A 149 18.14 -49.42 1.76
CA ASN A 149 17.83 -49.38 3.20
C ASN A 149 18.53 -48.21 3.91
N TYR A 150 19.55 -47.62 3.29
CA TYR A 150 20.29 -46.47 3.81
C TYR A 150 19.88 -45.15 3.13
N VAL A 151 18.99 -45.21 2.14
CA VAL A 151 18.48 -44.03 1.44
C VAL A 151 17.15 -43.63 2.06
N VAL A 152 17.16 -42.54 2.82
CA VAL A 152 15.93 -41.89 3.26
C VAL A 152 15.26 -41.27 2.04
N LYS A 153 14.20 -41.93 1.54
CA LYS A 153 13.35 -41.35 0.50
C LYS A 153 12.53 -40.22 1.12
N THR A 154 13.06 -39.01 1.07
CA THR A 154 12.27 -37.81 1.35
C THR A 154 11.34 -37.61 0.15
N SER A 155 10.11 -38.11 0.27
CA SER A 155 9.02 -37.65 -0.59
C SER A 155 8.84 -36.17 -0.26
N THR A 156 9.50 -35.30 -1.01
CA THR A 156 9.32 -33.86 -0.89
C THR A 156 7.87 -33.58 -1.24
N HIS A 157 7.03 -33.46 -0.21
CA HIS A 157 5.72 -32.87 -0.39
C HIS A 157 6.00 -31.50 -0.99
N GLN A 158 5.59 -31.28 -2.23
CA GLN A 158 5.71 -29.96 -2.83
C GLN A 158 4.77 -29.07 -2.02
N GLU A 159 5.32 -28.30 -1.09
CA GLU A 159 4.60 -27.23 -0.44
C GLU A 159 4.03 -26.35 -1.54
N THR A 160 2.72 -26.11 -1.49
CA THR A 160 2.07 -25.19 -2.43
C THR A 160 2.67 -23.82 -2.18
N ARG A 161 3.57 -23.39 -3.06
CA ARG A 161 4.13 -22.05 -3.01
C ARG A 161 2.99 -21.06 -3.18
N ILE A 162 2.78 -20.20 -2.19
CA ILE A 162 1.82 -19.10 -2.31
C ILE A 162 2.44 -18.09 -3.25
N ILE A 163 1.92 -18.04 -4.48
CA ILE A 163 2.34 -17.07 -5.49
C ILE A 163 1.46 -15.84 -5.34
N PRO A 164 2.00 -14.62 -5.48
CA PRO A 164 1.19 -13.41 -5.49
C PRO A 164 0.08 -13.49 -6.55
N VAL A 165 -1.16 -13.30 -6.13
CA VAL A 165 -2.33 -13.29 -7.02
C VAL A 165 -2.65 -11.84 -7.40
N LYS A 166 -3.05 -11.62 -8.66
CA LYS A 166 -3.53 -10.31 -9.10
C LYS A 166 -4.95 -10.10 -8.55
N LEU A 167 -5.13 -9.07 -7.75
CA LEU A 167 -6.43 -8.67 -7.25
C LEU A 167 -7.16 -7.78 -8.27
N GLU A 168 -8.40 -8.11 -8.59
CA GLU A 168 -9.29 -7.25 -9.37
C GLU A 168 -10.07 -6.32 -8.43
N VAL A 169 -9.78 -5.01 -8.50
CA VAL A 169 -10.46 -3.98 -7.71
C VAL A 169 -11.54 -3.31 -8.55
N ASP A 170 -12.79 -3.33 -8.08
CA ASP A 170 -13.87 -2.55 -8.68
C ASP A 170 -13.82 -1.09 -8.22
N LEU A 171 -13.59 -0.19 -9.19
CA LEU A 171 -13.50 1.25 -8.97
C LEU A 171 -14.79 2.01 -9.30
N ASN A 172 -15.84 1.32 -9.75
CA ASN A 172 -17.09 1.95 -10.16
C ASN A 172 -18.15 1.94 -9.06
N SER A 173 -17.78 1.60 -7.82
CA SER A 173 -18.73 1.54 -6.70
C SER A 173 -19.27 2.92 -6.33
N ALA A 174 -20.57 2.98 -5.99
CA ALA A 174 -21.26 4.24 -5.67
C ALA A 174 -20.68 4.96 -4.44
N SER A 175 -20.08 4.20 -3.51
CA SER A 175 -19.44 4.72 -2.30
C SER A 175 -18.24 5.63 -2.62
N LEU A 176 -17.41 5.25 -3.60
CA LEU A 176 -16.22 6.01 -4.00
C LEU A 176 -16.58 7.38 -4.60
N LYS A 177 -17.76 7.51 -5.23
CA LYS A 177 -18.22 8.77 -5.82
C LYS A 177 -18.38 9.91 -4.82
N THR A 178 -18.70 9.60 -3.56
CA THR A 178 -18.99 10.60 -2.52
C THR A 178 -17.85 10.78 -1.52
N LYS A 179 -16.77 10.01 -1.67
CA LYS A 179 -15.60 10.03 -0.79
C LYS A 179 -14.98 11.43 -0.74
N GLY A 180 -14.76 11.94 0.46
CA GLY A 180 -14.17 13.26 0.70
C GLY A 180 -15.09 14.46 0.47
N ILE A 181 -16.36 14.27 0.08
CA ILE A 181 -17.32 15.37 -0.13
C ILE A 181 -18.18 15.57 1.12
N LYS A 182 -18.17 16.78 1.69
CA LYS A 182 -19.06 17.12 2.82
C LYS A 182 -20.52 17.16 2.35
N PRO A 183 -21.46 16.49 3.02
CA PRO A 183 -22.87 16.56 2.67
C PRO A 183 -23.38 17.99 2.81
N LYS A 184 -24.19 18.42 1.84
CA LYS A 184 -24.81 19.75 1.87
C LYS A 184 -25.78 19.82 3.04
N LYS A 185 -25.54 20.74 3.99
CA LYS A 185 -26.50 21.01 5.07
C LYS A 185 -27.82 21.48 4.44
N LEU A 186 -28.88 20.71 4.63
CA LEU A 186 -30.24 21.16 4.29
C LEU A 186 -30.52 22.41 5.11
N LYS A 187 -30.86 23.51 4.45
CA LYS A 187 -31.35 24.70 5.16
C LYS A 187 -32.68 24.32 5.77
N LYS A 188 -32.82 24.45 7.09
CA LYS A 188 -34.13 24.37 7.75
C LYS A 188 -34.99 25.45 7.09
N THR A 189 -36.01 25.02 6.37
CA THR A 189 -37.13 25.88 6.01
C THR A 189 -37.92 26.09 7.29
N ASP A 190 -37.76 27.25 7.91
CA ASP A 190 -38.66 27.69 8.96
C ASP A 190 -40.03 27.86 8.30
N ILE A 191 -40.99 27.02 8.70
CA ILE A 191 -42.41 27.10 8.35
C ILE A 191 -43.07 27.93 9.46
#